data_AF-A0ABD0RWN0-F1
#
_entry.id   AF-A0ABD0RWN0-F1
#
_cell.length_a   1.000
_cell.length_b   1.000
_cell.length_c   1.000
_cell.angle_alpha   90.00
_cell.angle_beta   90.00
_cell.angle_gamma   90.00
#
_symmetry.space_group_name_H-M   'P 1'
#
loop_
_entity.id
_entity.type
_entity.pdbx_description
1 polymer ?
#
loop_
_entity_poly.entity_id
_entity_poly.type
_entity_poly.pdbx_seq_one_letter_code
_entity_poly.pdbx_strand_id
1 'polypeptide(L)' 'MVCVGDNKGTALSICRRVGIITEQEEEEAEGGPYGSGLTGREFDELPPHLQRQACRTARCFAR' A
#
# COMPACT_ATOMS: atom_id res chain seq x y z
N MET A 1 5.67 2.85 6.66
CA MET A 1 4.31 3.05 6.13
C MET A 1 4.12 4.53 5.88
N VAL A 2 3.84 4.90 4.63
CA VAL A 2 3.56 6.29 4.24
C VAL A 2 2.06 6.43 3.98
N CYS A 3 1.46 7.49 4.51
CA CYS A 3 0.09 7.88 4.20
C CYS A 3 0.13 9.16 3.35
N VAL A 4 -0.24 9.04 2.08
CA VAL A 4 -0.28 10.17 1.12
C VAL A 4 -1.74 10.55 0.89
N GLY A 5 -2.04 11.84 0.90
CA GLY A 5 -3.37 12.37 0.55
C GLY A 5 -3.60 12.54 -0.95
N ASP A 6 -2.72 11.96 -1.76
CA ASP A 6 -2.81 11.95 -3.23
C ASP A 6 -3.30 10.59 -3.71
N ASN A 7 -3.77 10.56 -4.96
CA ASN A 7 -4.20 9.34 -5.64
C ASN A 7 -3.18 8.20 -5.52
N LYS A 8 -3.67 6.95 -5.45
CA LYS A 8 -2.87 5.72 -5.34
C LYS A 8 -1.68 5.66 -6.29
N GLY A 9 -1.87 6.02 -7.57
CA GLY A 9 -0.80 6.02 -8.57
C GLY A 9 0.32 7.04 -8.27
N THR A 10 -0.04 8.23 -7.78
CA THR A 10 0.92 9.27 -7.37
C THR A 10 1.64 8.85 -6.09
N ALA A 11 0.91 8.34 -5.11
CA ALA A 11 1.45 7.87 -3.85
C ALA A 11 2.46 6.72 -4.04
N LEU A 12 2.15 5.75 -4.91
CA LEU A 12 3.07 4.68 -5.31
C LEU A 12 4.29 5.22 -6.03
N SER A 13 4.12 6.14 -6.99
CA SER A 13 5.23 6.75 -7.72
C SER A 13 6.18 7.52 -6.80
N ILE A 14 5.66 8.25 -5.81
CA ILE A 14 6.45 8.92 -4.78
C ILE A 14 7.16 7.90 -3.89
N CYS A 15 6.46 6.86 -3.44
CA CYS A 15 7.04 5.83 -2.59
C CYS A 15 8.18 5.07 -3.28
N ARG A 16 8.05 4.76 -4.58
CA ARG A 16 9.13 4.18 -5.39
C ARG A 16 10.31 5.14 -5.51
N ARG A 17 10.03 6.43 -5.77
CA ARG A 17 11.06 7.46 -5.96
C ARG A 17 11.86 7.76 -4.70
N VAL A 18 11.24 7.64 -3.53
CA VAL A 18 11.90 7.80 -2.21
C VAL A 18 12.56 6.50 -1.74
N GLY A 19 12.28 5.36 -2.39
CA GLY A 19 12.80 4.05 -1.99
C GLY A 19 12.05 3.41 -0.80
N ILE A 20 10.82 3.87 -0.53
CA ILE A 20 9.91 3.28 0.49
C ILE A 20 9.35 1.94 0.01
N ILE A 21 9.13 1.83 -1.30
CA ILE A 21 8.71 0.60 -1.99
C ILE A 21 9.77 0.31 -3.05
N THR A 22 10.38 -0.87 -2.97
CA THR A 22 11.27 -1.38 -4.00
C THR A 22 10.46 -2.17 -5.03
N GLU A 23 10.95 -2.28 -6.27
CA GLU A 23 10.29 -3.09 -7.32
C GLU A 23 10.09 -4.55 -6.87
N GLN A 24 11.06 -5.09 -6.12
CA GLN A 24 11.00 -6.44 -5.57
C GLN A 24 9.88 -6.59 -4.52
N GLU A 25 9.77 -5.64 -3.58
CA GLU A 25 8.67 -5.62 -2.61
C GLU A 25 7.31 -5.40 -3.27
N GLU A 26 7.28 -4.70 -4.40
CA GLU A 26 6.06 -4.52 -5.17
C GLU A 26 5.64 -5.80 -5.88
N GLU A 27 6.56 -6.53 -6.50
CA GLU A 27 6.29 -7.85 -7.10
C GLU A 27 5.83 -8.87 -6.05
N GLU A 28 6.48 -8.88 -4.87
CA GLU A 28 6.10 -9.73 -3.73
C GLU A 28 4.70 -9.37 -3.21
N ALA A 29 4.33 -8.09 -3.27
CA ALA A 29 3.03 -7.61 -2.80
C ALA A 29 1.93 -7.71 -3.88
N GLU A 30 2.26 -7.65 -5.18
CA GLU A 30 1.33 -7.87 -6.31
C GLU A 30 0.74 -9.29 -6.29
N GLY A 31 1.50 -10.27 -5.80
CA GLY A 31 1.00 -11.63 -5.53
C GLY A 31 0.18 -11.77 -4.24
N GLY A 32 0.17 -10.73 -3.40
CA GLY A 32 -0.55 -10.69 -2.13
C GLY A 32 -1.94 -10.05 -2.27
N PRO A 33 -2.88 -10.36 -1.35
CA PRO A 33 -4.26 -9.87 -1.42
C PRO A 33 -4.43 -8.34 -1.29
N TYR A 34 -3.35 -7.57 -1.10
CA TYR A 34 -3.38 -6.13 -0.81
C TYR A 34 -2.49 -5.27 -1.72
N GLY A 35 -1.64 -5.86 -2.55
CA GLY A 35 -0.70 -5.10 -3.38
C GLY A 35 0.35 -4.32 -2.59
N SER A 36 1.16 -3.55 -3.32
CA SER A 36 2.18 -2.63 -2.77
C SER A 36 1.58 -1.39 -2.08
N GLY A 37 0.29 -1.11 -2.32
CA GLY A 37 -0.42 -0.02 -1.66
C GLY A 37 -1.94 -0.15 -1.71
N LEU A 38 -2.59 0.42 -0.71
CA LEU A 38 -4.05 0.44 -0.54
C LEU A 38 -4.55 1.88 -0.49
N THR A 39 -5.79 2.12 -0.90
CA THR A 39 -6.47 3.37 -0.55
C THR A 39 -7.05 3.32 0.86
N GLY A 40 -7.29 4.47 1.47
CA GLY A 40 -7.97 4.57 2.76
C GLY A 40 -9.36 3.92 2.74
N ARG A 41 -10.06 3.95 1.60
CA ARG A 41 -11.34 3.23 1.41
C ARG A 41 -11.15 1.73 1.32
N GLU A 42 -10.22 1.25 0.48
CA GLU A 42 -9.90 -0.18 0.40
C GLU A 42 -9.53 -0.74 1.78
N PHE A 43 -8.77 0.02 2.59
CA PHE A 43 -8.44 -0.39 3.95
C PHE A 43 -9.64 -0.41 4.91
N ASP A 44 -10.51 0.60 4.86
CA ASP A 44 -11.70 0.68 5.71
C ASP A 44 -12.72 -0.43 5.39
N GLU A 45 -12.81 -0.82 4.11
CA GLU A 45 -13.65 -1.94 3.64
C GLU A 45 -13.09 -3.32 4.01
N LEU A 46 -11.82 -3.42 4.39
CA LEU A 46 -11.24 -4.70 4.83
C LEU A 46 -11.74 -5.08 6.23
N PRO A 47 -12.03 -6.36 6.48
CA PRO A 47 -12.35 -6.83 7.82
C PRO A 47 -11.12 -6.71 8.76
N PRO A 48 -11.33 -6.58 10.08
CA PRO A 48 -10.26 -6.19 11.03
C PRO A 48 -9.05 -7.15 11.07
N HIS A 49 -9.25 -8.43 10.75
CA HIS A 49 -8.15 -9.39 10.64
C HIS A 49 -7.27 -9.13 9.41
N LEU A 50 -7.85 -8.70 8.29
CA LEU A 50 -7.15 -8.32 7.07
C LEU A 50 -6.56 -6.92 7.17
N GLN A 51 -7.19 -5.97 7.86
CA GLN A 51 -6.59 -4.65 8.15
C GLN A 51 -5.25 -4.80 8.88
N ARG A 52 -5.17 -5.71 9.86
CA ARG A 52 -3.92 -5.98 10.57
C ARG A 52 -2.83 -6.57 9.66
N GLN A 53 -3.22 -7.43 8.74
CA GLN A 53 -2.31 -8.01 7.75
C GLN A 53 -1.87 -6.96 6.73
N ALA A 54 -2.80 -6.13 6.24
CA ALA A 54 -2.55 -4.99 5.38
C ALA A 54 -1.57 -3.99 6.01
N CYS A 55 -1.67 -3.65 7.30
CA CYS A 55 -0.68 -2.78 7.95
C CYS A 55 0.73 -3.41 8.04
N ARG A 56 0.84 -4.74 7.93
CA ARG A 56 2.14 -5.44 7.92
C ARG A 56 2.72 -5.58 6.52
N THR A 57 1.87 -5.69 5.50
CA THR A 57 2.29 -5.92 4.11
C THR A 57 2.27 -4.65 3.26
N ALA A 58 1.24 -3.82 3.39
CA ALA A 58 1.09 -2.59 2.63
C ALA A 58 2.05 -1.50 3.15
N ARG A 59 2.79 -0.91 2.23
CA ARG A 59 3.83 0.10 2.52
C ARG A 59 3.33 1.52 2.28
N CYS A 60 2.31 1.67 1.43
CA CYS A 60 1.72 2.93 1.03
C CYS A 60 0.20 2.91 1.20
N PHE A 61 -0.33 3.94 1.84
CA PHE A 61 -1.76 4.21 1.94
C PHE A 61 -2.06 5.53 1.26
N ALA A 62 -2.89 5.49 0.22
CA ALA A 62 -3.32 6.65 -0.54
C ALA A 62 -4.73 7.08 -0.13
N ARG A 63 -5.09 8.35 -0.33
CA ARG A 63 -6.45 8.83 -0.05
C ARG A 63 -7.00 9.66 -1.20
#